data_AF-A0A941EIB7-F1
#
_entry.id   AF-A0A941EIB7-F1
#
_cell.length_a   1.000
_cell.length_b   1.000
_cell.length_c   1.000
_cell.angle_alpha   90.00
_cell.angle_beta   90.00
_cell.angle_gamma   90.00
#
_symmetry.space_group_name_H-M   'P 1'
#
loop_
_entity.id
_entity.type
_entity.pdbx_description
1 polymer ?
#
loop_
_entity_poly.entity_id
_entity_poly.type
_entity_poly.pdbx_seq_one_letter_code
_entity_poly.pdbx_strand_id
1 'polypeptide(L)'
;MELWDREMSGYKARLDELAPATRLKLAVEAITWTLETLPEPLEDRAAHNWITEALAVCRSAVQNGAAAVQLPAELDSAYDEIAQDAEESGVPHYLSATFAAADAEGVTGGQLYGIYSWLYEGSLDREEIPEWTIEAEEANPRCNAVIAAQKRQIEAASA
;
A
#
# COMPACT_ATOMS: atom_id res chain seq x y z
N MET A 1 -6.68 -0.63 14.00
CA MET A 1 -6.71 -1.93 13.30
C MET A 1 -6.02 -2.93 14.19
N GLU A 2 -6.80 -3.68 14.95
CA GLU A 2 -6.23 -4.41 16.08
C GLU A 2 -5.52 -5.69 15.61
N LEU A 3 -6.05 -6.35 14.58
CA LEU A 3 -5.43 -7.56 14.04
C LEU A 3 -4.13 -7.23 13.31
N TRP A 4 -4.14 -6.26 12.39
CA TRP A 4 -2.96 -5.93 11.60
C TRP A 4 -1.77 -5.51 12.48
N ASP A 5 -1.99 -4.64 13.47
CA ASP A 5 -0.94 -4.21 14.39
C ASP A 5 -0.36 -5.39 15.18
N ARG A 6 -1.22 -6.29 15.68
CA ARG A 6 -0.79 -7.51 16.37
C ARG A 6 0.10 -8.38 15.46
N GLU A 7 -0.31 -8.58 14.22
CA GLU A 7 0.35 -9.49 13.29
C GLU A 7 1.62 -8.92 12.65
N MET A 8 1.71 -7.59 12.49
CA MET A 8 2.76 -6.93 11.71
C MET A 8 3.81 -6.20 12.58
N SER A 9 3.51 -5.91 13.84
CA SER A 9 4.42 -5.17 14.74
C SER A 9 5.83 -5.76 14.82
N GLY A 10 5.97 -7.09 14.79
CA GLY A 10 7.26 -7.80 14.82
C GLY A 10 8.13 -7.62 13.57
N TYR A 11 7.60 -7.05 12.48
CA TYR A 11 8.33 -6.87 11.23
C TYR A 11 9.00 -5.49 11.09
N LYS A 12 8.69 -4.51 11.95
CA LYS A 12 9.21 -3.13 11.83
C LYS A 12 10.72 -3.06 11.64
N ALA A 13 11.49 -3.68 12.55
CA ALA A 13 12.95 -3.69 12.49
C ALA A 13 13.47 -4.35 11.21
N ARG A 14 12.83 -5.43 10.75
CA ARG A 14 13.22 -6.12 9.51
C ARG A 14 13.04 -5.23 8.29
N LEU A 15 11.97 -4.43 8.24
CA LEU A 15 11.74 -3.51 7.12
C LEU A 15 12.80 -2.41 7.06
N ASP A 16 13.30 -1.95 8.20
CA ASP A 16 14.38 -0.96 8.27
C ASP A 16 15.73 -1.49 7.77
N GLU A 17 15.97 -2.80 7.95
CA GLU A 17 17.20 -3.47 7.52
C GLU A 17 17.26 -3.75 6.01
N LEU A 18 16.12 -3.69 5.31
CA LEU A 18 16.06 -3.92 3.87
C LEU A 18 16.75 -2.80 3.08
N ALA A 19 17.42 -3.19 1.99
CA ALA A 19 18.00 -2.24 1.06
C ALA A 19 16.92 -1.30 0.46
N PRO A 20 17.22 -0.02 0.21
CA PRO A 20 16.25 0.94 -0.33
C PRO A 20 15.48 0.47 -1.57
N ALA A 21 16.18 -0.09 -2.56
CA ALA A 21 15.55 -0.64 -3.77
C ALA A 21 14.62 -1.83 -3.47
N THR A 22 14.96 -2.67 -2.50
CA THR A 22 14.09 -3.76 -2.04
C THR A 22 12.82 -3.21 -1.39
N ARG A 23 12.92 -2.14 -0.58
CA ARG A 23 11.75 -1.52 0.06
C ARG A 23 10.79 -0.92 -0.95
N LEU A 24 11.32 -0.19 -1.94
CA LEU A 24 10.52 0.33 -3.06
C LEU A 24 9.83 -0.81 -3.82
N LYS A 25 10.57 -1.87 -4.16
CA LYS A 25 10.01 -3.05 -4.82
C LYS A 25 8.85 -3.65 -4.03
N LEU A 26 9.03 -3.86 -2.72
CA LEU A 26 8.00 -4.41 -1.84
C LEU A 26 6.76 -3.50 -1.77
N ALA A 27 6.94 -2.18 -1.64
CA ALA A 27 5.83 -1.23 -1.67
C ALA A 27 5.00 -1.39 -2.95
N VAL A 28 5.67 -1.39 -4.11
CA VAL A 28 5.02 -1.52 -5.43
C VAL A 28 4.31 -2.87 -5.58
N GLU A 29 4.94 -3.97 -5.16
CA GLU A 29 4.34 -5.30 -5.20
C GLU A 29 3.12 -5.41 -4.28
N ALA A 30 3.18 -4.81 -3.10
CA ALA A 30 2.07 -4.79 -2.14
C ALA A 30 0.88 -4.00 -2.67
N ILE A 31 1.11 -2.80 -3.21
CA ILE A 31 0.06 -1.96 -3.80
C ILE A 31 -0.57 -2.67 -4.99
N THR A 32 0.26 -3.20 -5.89
CA THR A 32 -0.21 -3.92 -7.09
C THR A 32 -1.07 -5.11 -6.69
N TRP A 33 -0.58 -5.98 -5.81
CA TRP A 33 -1.31 -7.15 -5.36
C TRP A 33 -2.63 -6.77 -4.68
N THR A 34 -2.62 -5.73 -3.84
CA THR A 34 -3.82 -5.30 -3.11
C THR A 34 -4.91 -4.88 -4.09
N LEU A 35 -4.58 -4.05 -5.08
CA LEU A 35 -5.52 -3.55 -6.09
C LEU A 35 -6.01 -4.66 -7.05
N GLU A 36 -5.11 -5.55 -7.48
CA GLU A 36 -5.46 -6.66 -8.40
C GLU A 36 -6.32 -7.74 -7.74
N THR A 37 -6.34 -7.80 -6.41
CA THR A 37 -7.10 -8.81 -5.65
C THR A 37 -8.29 -8.21 -4.90
N LEU A 38 -8.66 -6.96 -5.16
CA LEU A 38 -9.89 -6.40 -4.62
C LEU A 38 -11.10 -7.21 -5.09
N PRO A 39 -12.11 -7.44 -4.23
CA PRO A 39 -13.35 -8.10 -4.64
C PRO A 39 -14.05 -7.34 -5.78
N GLU A 40 -14.01 -6.01 -5.71
CA GLU A 40 -14.58 -5.09 -6.68
C GLU A 40 -13.54 -4.01 -7.03
N PRO A 41 -13.37 -3.67 -8.32
CA PRO A 41 -12.50 -2.57 -8.74
C PRO A 41 -12.89 -1.23 -8.10
N LEU A 42 -11.96 -0.27 -8.14
CA LEU A 42 -12.25 1.10 -7.74
C LEU A 42 -13.21 1.76 -8.73
N GLU A 43 -14.26 2.40 -8.23
CA GLU A 43 -15.26 3.11 -9.04
C GLU A 43 -14.86 4.57 -9.28
N ASP A 44 -14.14 5.18 -8.33
CA ASP A 44 -13.54 6.50 -8.46
C ASP A 44 -12.52 6.49 -9.60
N ARG A 45 -12.95 7.00 -10.75
CA ARG A 45 -12.14 7.03 -11.97
C ARG A 45 -10.94 7.96 -11.84
N ALA A 46 -11.05 9.06 -11.10
CA ALA A 46 -9.95 10.01 -10.93
C ALA A 46 -8.84 9.36 -10.11
N ALA A 47 -9.20 8.79 -8.96
CA ALA A 47 -8.27 8.07 -8.11
C ALA A 47 -7.68 6.85 -8.81
N HIS A 48 -8.51 6.03 -9.47
CA HIS A 48 -8.05 4.86 -10.22
C HIS A 48 -7.02 5.22 -11.30
N ASN A 49 -7.28 6.27 -12.09
CA ASN A 49 -6.36 6.70 -13.14
C ASN A 49 -5.05 7.20 -12.54
N TRP A 50 -5.11 8.06 -11.51
CA TRP A 50 -3.93 8.58 -10.86
C TRP A 50 -3.07 7.46 -10.25
N ILE A 51 -3.69 6.53 -9.52
CA ILE A 51 -2.99 5.36 -8.94
C ILE A 51 -2.34 4.54 -10.05
N THR A 52 -3.06 4.29 -11.14
CA THR A 52 -2.54 3.50 -12.27
C THR A 52 -1.31 4.13 -12.90
N GLU A 53 -1.35 5.44 -13.14
CA GLU A 53 -0.25 6.21 -13.74
C GLU A 53 0.95 6.30 -12.79
N ALA A 54 0.73 6.67 -11.52
CA ALA A 54 1.80 6.72 -10.51
C ALA A 54 2.46 5.34 -10.33
N LEU A 55 1.67 4.26 -10.24
CA LEU A 55 2.19 2.92 -10.09
C LEU A 55 2.95 2.44 -11.34
N ALA A 56 2.60 2.92 -12.54
CA ALA A 56 3.38 2.66 -13.75
C ALA A 56 4.78 3.31 -13.66
N VAL A 57 4.90 4.53 -13.14
CA VAL A 57 6.18 5.19 -12.88
C VAL A 57 7.00 4.40 -11.87
N CYS A 58 6.40 4.00 -10.74
CA CYS A 58 7.08 3.22 -9.71
C CYS A 58 7.54 1.85 -10.24
N ARG A 59 6.71 1.15 -11.02
CA ARG A 59 7.08 -0.13 -11.65
C ARG A 59 8.26 0.01 -12.61
N SER A 60 8.28 1.06 -13.42
CA SER A 60 9.41 1.36 -14.30
C SER A 60 10.69 1.59 -13.49
N ALA A 61 10.61 2.35 -12.40
CA ALA A 61 11.77 2.58 -11.53
C ALA A 61 12.29 1.27 -10.89
N VAL A 62 11.39 0.42 -10.39
CA VAL A 62 11.74 -0.92 -9.86
C VAL A 62 12.41 -1.79 -10.92
N GLN A 63 11.89 -1.80 -12.16
CA GLN A 63 12.48 -2.56 -13.27
C GLN A 63 13.90 -2.09 -13.61
N ASN A 64 14.18 -0.80 -13.42
CA ASN A 64 15.51 -0.22 -13.59
C ASN A 64 16.41 -0.33 -12.34
N GLY A 65 15.94 -0.99 -11.28
CA GLY A 65 16.71 -1.16 -10.04
C GLY A 65 16.87 0.12 -9.22
N ALA A 66 15.99 1.11 -9.41
CA ALA A 66 16.02 2.35 -8.66
C ALA A 66 15.70 2.14 -7.18
N ALA A 67 16.23 3.02 -6.33
CA ALA A 67 15.97 3.05 -4.88
C ALA A 67 14.90 4.08 -4.47
N ALA A 68 14.57 4.98 -5.37
CA ALA A 68 13.68 6.11 -5.15
C ALA A 68 12.93 6.43 -6.45
N VAL A 69 11.81 7.12 -6.32
CA VAL A 69 10.95 7.49 -7.44
C VAL A 69 10.54 8.93 -7.26
N GLN A 70 10.65 9.72 -8.32
CA GLN A 70 10.04 11.04 -8.35
C GLN A 70 8.89 11.00 -9.35
N LEU A 71 7.69 11.36 -8.92
CA LEU A 71 6.56 11.51 -9.83
C LEU A 71 6.80 12.68 -10.79
N PRO A 72 6.29 12.58 -12.04
CA PRO A 72 6.09 13.74 -12.89
C PRO A 72 5.33 14.84 -12.15
N ALA A 73 5.71 16.11 -12.38
CA ALA A 73 5.14 17.25 -11.67
C ALA A 73 3.61 17.36 -11.81
N GLU A 74 3.07 16.92 -12.95
CA GLU A 74 1.65 16.89 -13.22
C GLU A 74 0.90 15.88 -12.33
N LEU A 75 1.50 14.70 -12.09
CA LEU A 75 0.93 13.69 -11.20
C LEU A 75 1.07 14.11 -9.73
N ASP A 76 2.24 14.64 -9.35
CA ASP A 76 2.51 15.13 -8.00
C ASP A 76 1.53 16.25 -7.60
N SER A 77 1.34 17.24 -8.47
CA SER A 77 0.44 18.37 -8.22
C SER A 77 -1.04 18.00 -8.20
N ALA A 78 -1.43 16.90 -8.88
CA ALA A 78 -2.81 16.43 -8.93
C ALA A 78 -3.23 15.63 -7.69
N TYR A 79 -2.26 15.17 -6.87
CA TYR A 79 -2.54 14.31 -5.74
C TYR A 79 -3.51 14.94 -4.73
N ASP A 80 -3.24 16.17 -4.29
CA ASP A 80 -4.02 16.83 -3.23
C ASP A 80 -5.49 17.00 -3.62
N GLU A 81 -5.76 17.39 -4.87
CA GLU A 81 -7.12 17.55 -5.40
C GLU A 81 -7.85 16.22 -5.42
N ILE A 82 -7.22 15.17 -5.96
CA ILE A 82 -7.81 13.84 -6.08
C ILE A 82 -8.04 13.21 -4.70
N ALA A 83 -7.08 13.36 -3.78
CA ALA A 83 -7.19 12.84 -2.42
C ALA A 83 -8.29 13.54 -1.62
N GLN A 84 -8.53 14.84 -1.87
CA GLN A 84 -9.60 15.59 -1.23
C GLN A 84 -10.99 15.16 -1.73
N ASP A 85 -11.11 14.81 -3.01
CA ASP A 85 -12.38 14.45 -3.64
C ASP A 85 -12.70 12.93 -3.56
N ALA A 86 -11.77 12.12 -3.05
CA ALA A 86 -11.93 10.67 -2.92
C ALA A 86 -12.92 10.30 -1.79
N GLU A 87 -14.18 10.07 -2.16
CA GLU A 87 -15.26 9.67 -1.23
C GLU A 87 -15.45 8.14 -1.12
N GLU A 88 -14.93 7.37 -2.08
CA GLU A 88 -15.09 5.90 -2.09
C GLU A 88 -14.30 5.24 -0.94
N SER A 89 -14.96 4.33 -0.21
CA SER A 89 -14.36 3.60 0.91
C SER A 89 -13.03 2.95 0.54
N GLY A 90 -12.01 3.25 1.34
CA GLY A 90 -10.65 2.76 1.19
C GLY A 90 -9.78 3.47 0.15
N VAL A 91 -10.35 4.24 -0.79
CA VAL A 91 -9.59 4.95 -1.83
C VAL A 91 -8.56 5.93 -1.27
N PRO A 92 -8.86 6.76 -0.25
CA PRO A 92 -7.86 7.66 0.35
C PRO A 92 -6.60 6.93 0.85
N HIS A 93 -6.77 5.71 1.36
CA HIS A 93 -5.65 4.88 1.82
C HIS A 93 -4.82 4.34 0.66
N TYR A 94 -5.44 3.89 -0.43
CA TYR A 94 -4.72 3.43 -1.61
C TYR A 94 -3.97 4.55 -2.32
N LEU A 95 -4.55 5.76 -2.36
CA LEU A 95 -3.89 6.97 -2.83
C LEU A 95 -2.65 7.28 -1.98
N SER A 96 -2.80 7.32 -0.66
CA SER A 96 -1.70 7.60 0.29
C SER A 96 -0.57 6.57 0.17
N ALA A 97 -0.91 5.28 0.08
CA ALA A 97 0.06 4.21 -0.12
C ALA A 97 0.84 4.37 -1.43
N THR A 98 0.14 4.70 -2.51
CA THR A 98 0.76 4.89 -3.83
C THR A 98 1.65 6.13 -3.88
N PHE A 99 1.20 7.24 -3.29
CA PHE A 99 1.99 8.46 -3.20
C PHE A 99 3.25 8.26 -2.35
N ALA A 100 3.13 7.62 -1.19
CA ALA A 100 4.28 7.34 -0.31
C ALA A 100 5.30 6.36 -0.92
N ALA A 101 4.87 5.47 -1.83
CA ALA A 101 5.79 4.63 -2.58
C ALA A 101 6.60 5.44 -3.61
N ALA A 102 6.11 6.61 -4.01
CA ALA A 102 6.72 7.49 -5.00
C ALA A 102 7.58 8.60 -4.36
N ASP A 103 8.39 8.23 -3.36
CA ASP A 103 9.26 9.16 -2.63
C ASP A 103 10.62 9.35 -3.32
N ALA A 104 10.97 10.63 -3.57
CA ALA A 104 12.22 11.05 -4.19
C ALA A 104 13.45 10.79 -3.30
N GLU A 105 13.28 10.73 -1.98
CA GLU A 105 14.33 10.35 -1.03
C GLU A 105 14.44 8.82 -0.85
N GLY A 106 13.47 8.09 -1.39
CA GLY A 106 13.38 6.64 -1.33
C GLY A 106 12.62 6.14 -0.09
N VAL A 107 11.91 5.04 -0.27
CA VAL A 107 11.04 4.47 0.76
C VAL A 107 11.88 3.97 1.94
N THR A 108 11.67 4.54 3.13
CA THR A 108 12.20 4.07 4.42
C THR A 108 11.45 2.84 4.93
N GLY A 109 12.01 2.10 5.90
CA GLY A 109 11.31 0.96 6.49
C GLY A 109 10.04 1.38 7.23
N GLY A 110 10.08 2.53 7.92
CA GLY A 110 8.89 3.17 8.51
C GLY A 110 7.81 3.53 7.49
N GLN A 111 8.18 4.11 6.34
CA GLN A 111 7.22 4.39 5.25
C GLN A 111 6.66 3.10 4.66
N LEU A 112 7.48 2.07 4.44
CA LEU A 112 6.99 0.78 3.96
C LEU A 112 6.01 0.14 4.96
N TYR A 113 6.28 0.24 6.26
CA TYR A 113 5.33 -0.18 7.30
C TYR A 113 4.00 0.60 7.20
N GLY A 114 4.07 1.92 7.01
CA GLY A 114 2.89 2.77 6.79
C GLY A 114 2.12 2.42 5.52
N ILE A 115 2.81 2.12 4.42
CA ILE A 115 2.21 1.65 3.17
C ILE A 115 1.44 0.36 3.40
N TYR A 116 2.03 -0.63 4.08
CA TYR A 116 1.30 -1.86 4.43
C TYR A 116 0.08 -1.60 5.33
N SER A 117 0.19 -0.67 6.28
CA SER A 117 -0.91 -0.22 7.13
C SER A 117 -2.06 0.31 6.28
N TRP A 118 -1.79 1.31 5.42
CA TRP A 118 -2.80 1.90 4.54
C TRP A 118 -3.44 0.88 3.60
N LEU A 119 -2.68 -0.06 3.03
CA LEU A 119 -3.26 -1.10 2.17
C LEU A 119 -4.24 -2.01 2.93
N TYR A 120 -3.97 -2.26 4.21
CA TYR A 120 -4.91 -2.97 5.08
C TYR A 120 -6.10 -2.09 5.46
N GLU A 121 -5.89 -0.84 5.88
CA GLU A 121 -6.96 0.12 6.20
C GLU A 121 -7.93 0.25 5.04
N GLY A 122 -7.41 0.50 3.83
CA GLY A 122 -8.23 0.61 2.65
C GLY A 122 -8.98 -0.67 2.30
N SER A 123 -8.41 -1.84 2.61
CA SER A 123 -9.12 -3.11 2.43
C SER A 123 -10.20 -3.29 3.49
N LEU A 124 -9.92 -2.94 4.75
CA LEU A 124 -10.84 -3.04 5.88
C LEU A 124 -12.07 -2.14 5.69
N ASP A 125 -11.86 -0.89 5.27
CA ASP A 125 -12.92 0.10 5.03
C ASP A 125 -13.95 -0.39 4.00
N ARG A 126 -13.52 -1.20 3.03
CA ARG A 126 -14.38 -1.76 1.98
C ARG A 126 -15.18 -2.97 2.40
N GLU A 127 -14.77 -3.64 3.48
CA GLU A 127 -15.45 -4.84 3.97
C GLU A 127 -16.67 -4.51 4.84
N GLU A 128 -16.90 -3.23 5.14
CA GLU A 128 -18.03 -2.74 5.94
C GLU A 128 -18.22 -3.52 7.27
N ILE A 129 -17.11 -3.91 7.91
CA ILE A 129 -17.16 -4.67 9.15
C ILE A 129 -17.84 -3.82 10.24
N PRO A 130 -18.92 -4.29 10.89
CA PRO A 130 -19.72 -3.48 11.80
C PRO A 130 -18.95 -2.93 12.99
N GLU A 131 -17.97 -3.70 13.48
CA GLU A 131 -17.10 -3.33 14.60
C GLU A 131 -15.68 -3.81 14.28
N TRP A 132 -14.69 -2.93 14.42
CA TRP A 132 -13.29 -3.25 14.21
C TRP A 132 -12.66 -3.87 15.46
N THR A 133 -13.13 -5.08 15.79
CA THR A 133 -12.50 -5.92 16.82
C THR A 133 -11.54 -6.91 16.17
N ILE A 134 -10.58 -7.42 16.96
CA ILE A 134 -9.68 -8.48 16.52
C ILE A 134 -10.47 -9.67 15.97
N GLU A 135 -11.51 -10.10 16.68
CA GLU A 135 -12.31 -11.28 16.30
C GLU A 135 -13.05 -11.07 14.97
N ALA A 136 -13.54 -9.85 14.72
CA ALA A 136 -14.23 -9.51 13.48
C ALA A 136 -13.24 -9.43 12.31
N GLU A 137 -12.08 -8.80 12.51
CA GLU A 137 -10.99 -8.78 11.53
C GLU A 137 -10.46 -10.20 11.24
N GLU A 138 -10.33 -11.06 12.26
CA GLU A 138 -9.90 -12.46 12.12
C GLU A 138 -10.91 -13.31 11.36
N ALA A 139 -12.20 -13.04 11.50
CA ALA A 139 -13.24 -13.73 10.77
C ALA A 139 -13.33 -13.27 9.30
N ASN A 140 -12.75 -12.12 8.96
CA ASN A 140 -12.82 -11.55 7.62
C ASN A 140 -11.74 -12.16 6.69
N PRO A 141 -12.13 -12.83 5.58
CA PRO A 141 -11.17 -13.44 4.66
C PRO A 141 -10.20 -12.45 4.00
N ARG A 142 -10.65 -11.23 3.72
CA ARG A 142 -9.83 -10.19 3.07
C ARG A 142 -8.73 -9.71 4.02
N CYS A 143 -9.07 -9.40 5.28
CA CYS A 143 -8.09 -9.01 6.30
C CYS A 143 -6.96 -10.04 6.42
N ASN A 144 -7.31 -11.32 6.54
CA ASN A 144 -6.33 -12.40 6.60
C ASN A 144 -5.50 -12.52 5.32
N ALA A 145 -6.13 -12.38 4.15
CA ALA A 145 -5.43 -12.47 2.87
C ALA A 145 -4.39 -11.36 2.70
N VAL A 146 -4.73 -10.12 3.07
CA VAL A 146 -3.80 -8.97 3.02
C VAL A 146 -2.60 -9.22 3.94
N ILE A 147 -2.83 -9.58 5.20
CA ILE A 147 -1.75 -9.87 6.16
C ILE A 147 -0.86 -11.00 5.65
N ALA A 148 -1.45 -12.09 5.15
CA ALA A 148 -0.70 -13.23 4.65
C ALA A 148 0.16 -12.88 3.42
N ALA A 149 -0.34 -12.03 2.52
CA ALA A 149 0.42 -11.56 1.36
C ALA A 149 1.61 -10.69 1.79
N GLN A 150 1.39 -9.72 2.67
CA GLN A 150 2.42 -8.81 3.18
C GLN A 150 3.52 -9.58 3.93
N LYS A 151 3.15 -10.49 4.85
CA LYS A 151 4.15 -11.33 5.57
C LYS A 151 5.00 -12.13 4.60
N ARG A 152 4.38 -12.78 3.61
CA ARG A 152 5.09 -13.61 2.62
C ARG A 152 6.08 -12.78 1.79
N GLN A 153 5.70 -11.56 1.41
CA GLN A 153 6.58 -10.62 0.72
C GLN A 153 7.80 -10.25 1.57
N ILE A 154 7.59 -9.93 2.85
CA ILE A 154 8.68 -9.55 3.77
C ILE A 154 9.62 -10.74 4.04
N GLU A 155 9.06 -11.92 4.25
CA GLU A 155 9.81 -13.16 4.47
C GLU A 155 10.66 -13.52 3.25
N ALA A 156 10.10 -13.43 2.04
CA ALA A 156 10.82 -13.70 0.80
C ALA A 156 11.96 -12.71 0.53
N ALA A 157 11.82 -11.45 0.93
CA ALA A 157 12.85 -10.43 0.77
C ALA A 157 14.00 -10.54 1.78
N SER A 158 13.82 -11.34 2.84
CA SER A 158 14.82 -11.52 3.91
C SER A 158 15.60 -12.84 3.81
N ALA A 159 15.29 -13.68 2.82
CA ALA A 159 15.89 -15.00 2.61
C ALA A 159 17.16 -14.92 1.74
#